data_AF-A0A6L7RWV7-F1
#
_entry.id   AF-A0A6L7RWV7-F1
#
_cell.length_a   1.000
_cell.length_b   1.000
_cell.length_c   1.000
_cell.angle_alpha   90.00
_cell.angle_beta   90.00
_cell.angle_gamma   90.00
#
_symmetry.space_group_name_H-M   'P 1'
#
loop_
_entity.id
_entity.type
_entity.pdbx_description
1 polymer ?
#
loop_
_entity_poly.entity_id
_entity_poly.type
_entity_poly.pdbx_seq_one_letter_code
_entity_poly.pdbx_strand_id
1 'polypeptide(L)'
;MIRSSNRELGEDGLIRQPDHIANVWSLFYSSLPKYWYSFVAVKAGRDLAHLFEKAVHDYEKEAQKYRRFFDLEALDEYHDDPNAFKQALSRDVPIIANTLRNRRAELKDWQRNFRMARANDLLAVFESVLDFIGEWREAHPIDQYIRQASESGPSGFGLDPLDDDETMFIANVIGMGIKSIVLFHLDSERLPPRGRYGLYGLYFLSEMEDFGLPSDSSEFLMVNDVNPTPDGSFIMDHNYWYPYGLFSLYSLRVYNWIEARSREAGVTLDPRRRFVYSERFFDAVCTQHQADLQTMRAHERFEIPG
;
A
#
# COMPACT_ATOMS: atom_id res chain seq x y z
N MET A 1 24.27 -0.92 -5.13
CA MET A 1 23.89 -0.15 -3.92
C MET A 1 22.79 0.76 -4.40
N ILE A 2 21.52 0.47 -4.06
CA ILE A 2 20.39 1.32 -4.44
C ILE A 2 20.72 2.71 -3.89
N ARG A 3 21.19 3.63 -4.74
CA ARG A 3 21.27 5.02 -4.32
C ARG A 3 19.84 5.51 -4.24
N SER A 4 19.55 6.25 -3.18
CA SER A 4 18.20 6.57 -2.71
C SER A 4 17.51 5.40 -2.01
N SER A 5 17.98 5.07 -0.80
CA SER A 5 16.98 5.12 0.25
C SER A 5 16.80 6.61 0.57
N ASN A 6 15.56 7.10 0.59
CA ASN A 6 15.21 8.42 1.13
C ASN A 6 15.91 8.70 2.48
N ARG A 7 16.30 7.65 3.21
CA ARG A 7 17.10 7.70 4.45
C ARG A 7 18.53 8.23 4.27
N GLU A 8 19.26 7.80 3.23
CA GLU A 8 20.65 8.23 3.01
C GLU A 8 20.77 9.72 2.65
N LEU A 9 19.74 10.26 2.00
CA LEU A 9 19.63 11.67 1.61
C LEU A 9 18.92 12.53 2.67
N GLY A 10 18.51 11.93 3.81
CA GLY A 10 17.80 12.63 4.89
C GLY A 10 16.35 13.04 4.56
N GLU A 11 15.79 12.53 3.45
CA GLU A 11 14.45 12.85 2.98
C GLU A 11 13.35 12.30 3.90
N ASP A 12 13.59 11.17 4.59
CA ASP A 12 12.61 10.59 5.51
C ASP A 12 12.18 11.57 6.63
N GLY A 13 13.14 12.35 7.14
CA GLY A 13 12.83 13.40 8.11
C GLY A 13 12.10 14.59 7.50
N LEU A 14 12.39 14.92 6.23
CA LEU A 14 11.80 16.05 5.52
C LEU A 14 10.33 15.78 5.16
N ILE A 15 10.01 14.60 4.62
CA ILE A 15 8.64 14.25 4.22
C ILE A 15 7.66 14.18 5.40
N ARG A 16 8.17 14.05 6.62
CA ARG A 16 7.39 14.04 7.86
C ARG A 16 7.12 15.45 8.43
N GLN A 17 7.72 16.50 7.87
CA GLN A 17 7.55 17.86 8.37
C GLN A 17 6.13 18.39 8.07
N PRO A 18 5.48 19.10 9.02
CA PRO A 18 4.12 19.62 8.82
C PRO A 18 3.96 20.48 7.56
N ASP A 19 4.93 21.35 7.26
CA ASP A 19 4.89 22.24 6.10
C ASP A 19 5.00 21.45 4.78
N HIS A 20 5.87 20.44 4.73
CA HIS A 20 5.96 19.52 3.59
C HIS A 20 4.63 18.79 3.39
N ILE A 21 4.08 18.21 4.47
CA ILE A 21 2.82 17.49 4.42
C ILE A 21 1.67 18.38 3.94
N ALA A 22 1.64 19.63 4.39
CA ALA A 22 0.65 20.62 3.97
C ALA A 22 0.80 20.98 2.49
N ASN A 23 2.04 21.15 2.01
CA ASN A 23 2.34 21.42 0.60
C ASN A 23 1.85 20.28 -0.30
N VAL A 24 2.23 19.04 -0.01
CA VAL A 24 1.78 17.84 -0.73
C VAL A 24 0.27 17.72 -0.72
N TRP A 25 -0.36 17.90 0.45
CA TRP A 25 -1.82 17.82 0.55
C TRP A 25 -2.53 18.91 -0.26
N SER A 26 -1.94 20.11 -0.40
CA SER A 26 -2.53 21.18 -1.20
C SER A 26 -2.66 20.79 -2.68
N LEU A 27 -1.64 20.13 -3.23
CA LEU A 27 -1.67 19.60 -4.60
C LEU A 27 -2.63 18.42 -4.75
N PHE A 28 -2.68 17.53 -3.75
CA PHE A 28 -3.70 16.47 -3.75
C PHE A 28 -5.09 17.09 -3.80
N TYR A 29 -5.37 18.05 -2.93
CA TYR A 29 -6.67 18.67 -2.82
C TYR A 29 -7.10 19.39 -4.10
N SER A 30 -6.19 20.08 -4.78
CA SER A 30 -6.46 20.72 -6.08
C SER A 30 -6.66 19.70 -7.21
N SER A 31 -5.96 18.56 -7.15
CA SER A 31 -6.04 17.48 -8.14
C SER A 31 -7.21 16.50 -7.95
N LEU A 32 -7.75 16.36 -6.74
CA LEU A 32 -8.84 15.41 -6.46
C LEU A 32 -10.07 15.60 -7.37
N PRO A 33 -10.57 16.84 -7.62
CA PRO A 33 -11.71 17.06 -8.51
C PRO A 33 -11.52 16.49 -9.92
N LYS A 34 -10.36 16.70 -10.57
CA LYS A 34 -10.14 16.21 -11.95
C LYS A 34 -10.29 14.69 -12.05
N TYR A 35 -9.72 13.95 -11.11
CA TYR A 35 -9.80 12.49 -11.10
C TYR A 35 -11.17 12.00 -10.66
N TRP A 36 -11.83 12.69 -9.73
CA TRP A 36 -13.18 12.36 -9.30
C TRP A 36 -14.18 12.46 -10.45
N TYR A 37 -14.15 13.55 -11.22
CA TYR A 37 -15.03 13.71 -12.37
C TYR A 37 -14.86 12.56 -13.36
N SER A 38 -13.64 12.20 -13.72
CA SER A 38 -13.39 11.02 -14.55
C SER A 38 -13.87 9.72 -13.89
N PHE A 39 -13.61 9.53 -12.59
CA PHE A 39 -14.00 8.33 -11.85
C PHE A 39 -15.52 8.11 -11.86
N VAL A 40 -16.30 9.17 -11.70
CA VAL A 40 -17.77 9.10 -11.76
C VAL A 40 -18.32 9.16 -13.19
N ALA A 41 -17.65 9.85 -14.13
CA ALA A 41 -18.10 10.04 -15.51
C ALA A 41 -17.81 8.86 -16.45
N VAL A 42 -16.75 8.09 -16.20
CA VAL A 42 -16.31 6.94 -17.04
C VAL A 42 -17.36 5.81 -17.10
N LYS A 43 -18.50 5.94 -16.40
CA LYS A 43 -19.65 5.04 -16.52
C LYS A 43 -20.94 5.85 -16.58
N ALA A 44 -21.25 6.44 -17.73
CA ALA A 44 -22.48 7.17 -18.06
C ALA A 44 -23.82 6.36 -17.93
N GLY A 45 -23.89 5.40 -17.00
CA GLY A 45 -25.05 4.62 -16.64
C GLY A 45 -24.85 3.68 -15.43
N ARG A 46 -23.78 3.83 -14.62
CA ARG A 46 -23.68 3.08 -13.35
C ARG A 46 -23.75 4.04 -12.17
N ASP A 47 -24.69 3.75 -11.28
CA ASP A 47 -24.81 4.36 -9.96
C ASP A 47 -23.47 4.29 -9.22
N LEU A 48 -23.00 5.42 -8.66
CA LEU A 48 -21.81 5.49 -7.81
C LEU A 48 -21.92 4.48 -6.66
N ALA A 49 -23.13 4.26 -6.13
CA ALA A 49 -23.39 3.23 -5.13
C ALA A 49 -23.00 1.85 -5.66
N HIS A 50 -23.44 1.47 -6.86
CA HIS A 50 -23.09 0.19 -7.47
C HIS A 50 -21.58 0.02 -7.71
N LEU A 51 -20.87 1.10 -8.05
CA LEU A 51 -19.41 1.06 -8.18
C LEU A 51 -18.74 0.68 -6.85
N PHE A 52 -19.16 1.32 -5.76
CA PHE A 52 -18.61 1.07 -4.44
C PHE A 52 -19.07 -0.24 -3.83
N GLU A 53 -20.33 -0.66 -4.05
CA GLU A 53 -20.83 -1.99 -3.69
C GLU A 53 -20.01 -3.09 -4.35
N LYS A 54 -19.69 -2.94 -5.65
CA LYS A 54 -18.82 -3.89 -6.34
C LYS A 54 -17.43 -3.94 -5.71
N ALA A 55 -16.85 -2.79 -5.39
CA ALA A 55 -15.53 -2.73 -4.76
C ALA A 55 -15.53 -3.43 -3.39
N VAL A 56 -16.55 -3.19 -2.56
CA VAL A 56 -16.72 -3.85 -1.27
C VAL A 56 -16.95 -5.36 -1.45
N HIS A 57 -17.77 -5.77 -2.42
CA HIS A 57 -18.01 -7.18 -2.69
C HIS A 57 -16.73 -7.93 -3.09
N ASP A 58 -15.95 -7.36 -4.02
CA ASP A 58 -14.69 -7.94 -4.47
C ASP A 58 -13.69 -8.03 -3.30
N TYR A 59 -13.57 -6.95 -2.52
CA TYR A 59 -12.75 -6.91 -1.31
C TYR A 59 -13.16 -8.00 -0.30
N GLU A 60 -14.45 -8.13 0.03
CA GLU A 60 -14.91 -9.10 1.03
C GLU A 60 -14.62 -10.54 0.63
N LYS A 61 -14.79 -10.87 -0.66
CA LYS A 61 -14.47 -12.19 -1.18
C LYS A 61 -12.99 -12.53 -1.01
N GLU A 62 -12.11 -11.55 -1.18
CA GLU A 62 -10.68 -11.74 -0.99
C GLU A 62 -10.29 -11.72 0.50
N ALA A 63 -10.84 -10.80 1.28
CA ALA A 63 -10.58 -10.62 2.70
C ALA A 63 -10.87 -11.87 3.53
N GLN A 64 -11.90 -12.64 3.17
CA GLN A 64 -12.21 -13.92 3.82
C GLN A 64 -11.03 -14.91 3.82
N LYS A 65 -10.19 -14.89 2.78
CA LYS A 65 -9.01 -15.77 2.71
C LYS A 65 -7.96 -15.37 3.74
N TYR A 66 -7.70 -14.08 3.88
CA TYR A 66 -6.77 -13.54 4.87
C TYR A 66 -7.29 -13.77 6.30
N ARG A 67 -8.55 -13.43 6.56
CA ARG A 67 -9.17 -13.59 7.89
C ARG A 67 -9.19 -15.05 8.34
N ARG A 68 -9.44 -15.99 7.42
CA ARG A 68 -9.39 -17.42 7.73
C ARG A 68 -7.96 -17.91 7.99
N PHE A 69 -6.98 -17.40 7.25
CA PHE A 69 -5.59 -17.85 7.35
C PHE A 69 -4.90 -17.33 8.61
N PHE A 70 -5.14 -16.06 8.97
CA PHE A 70 -4.54 -15.38 10.13
C PHE A 70 -5.46 -15.38 11.35
N ASP A 71 -6.36 -16.36 11.43
CA ASP A 71 -7.11 -16.60 12.66
C ASP A 71 -6.15 -17.15 13.74
N LEU A 72 -6.27 -16.67 14.98
CA LEU A 72 -5.32 -16.99 16.05
C LEU A 72 -5.29 -18.49 16.37
N GLU A 73 -6.43 -19.17 16.35
CA GLU A 73 -6.48 -20.62 16.58
C GLU A 73 -5.77 -21.36 15.44
N ALA A 74 -5.94 -20.89 14.20
CA ALA A 74 -5.26 -21.47 13.05
C ALA A 74 -3.74 -21.23 13.06
N LEU A 75 -3.26 -20.14 13.66
CA LEU A 75 -1.83 -19.87 13.79
C LEU A 75 -1.16 -20.73 14.86
N ASP A 76 -1.83 -20.97 15.99
CA ASP A 76 -1.30 -21.79 17.08
C ASP A 76 -0.99 -23.23 16.62
N GLU A 77 -1.84 -23.81 15.76
CA GLU A 77 -1.62 -25.13 15.15
C GLU A 77 -0.29 -25.24 14.38
N TYR A 78 0.23 -24.12 13.87
CA TYR A 78 1.47 -24.11 13.10
C TYR A 78 2.74 -24.06 13.94
N HIS A 79 2.65 -23.85 15.25
CA HIS A 79 3.84 -23.94 16.12
C HIS A 79 4.45 -25.34 16.11
N ASP A 80 3.62 -26.38 15.98
CA ASP A 80 4.06 -27.78 15.92
C ASP A 80 4.63 -28.18 14.54
N ASP A 81 4.11 -27.59 13.45
CA ASP A 81 4.67 -27.75 12.10
C ASP A 81 4.76 -26.41 11.32
N PRO A 82 5.83 -25.64 11.53
CA PRO A 82 6.05 -24.41 10.79
C PRO A 82 6.20 -24.63 9.27
N ASN A 83 6.62 -25.82 8.81
CA ASN A 83 6.69 -26.08 7.38
C ASN A 83 5.30 -26.14 6.75
N ALA A 84 4.30 -26.66 7.47
CA ALA A 84 2.91 -26.59 7.06
C ALA A 84 2.45 -25.13 6.93
N PHE A 85 2.83 -24.24 7.85
CA PHE A 85 2.55 -22.81 7.73
C PHE A 85 3.10 -22.24 6.43
N LYS A 86 4.39 -22.45 6.15
CA LYS A 86 5.01 -21.92 4.93
C LYS A 86 4.33 -22.45 3.66
N GLN A 87 3.95 -23.73 3.64
CA GLN A 87 3.24 -24.32 2.51
C GLN A 87 1.86 -23.67 2.34
N ALA A 88 1.08 -23.54 3.41
CA ALA A 88 -0.23 -22.91 3.39
C ALA A 88 -0.11 -21.42 3.02
N LEU A 89 0.84 -20.68 3.60
CA LEU A 89 1.15 -19.28 3.28
C LEU A 89 1.41 -19.09 1.77
N SER A 90 2.16 -20.01 1.16
CA SER A 90 2.49 -19.94 -0.28
C SER A 90 1.31 -20.21 -1.22
N ARG A 91 0.23 -20.81 -0.73
CA ARG A 91 -0.94 -21.25 -1.50
C ARG A 91 -2.18 -20.38 -1.22
N ASP A 92 -2.42 -20.10 0.06
CA ASP A 92 -3.70 -19.64 0.57
C ASP A 92 -3.73 -18.14 0.84
N VAL A 93 -2.57 -17.50 1.04
CA VAL A 93 -2.45 -16.04 1.18
C VAL A 93 -2.27 -15.40 -0.21
N PRO A 94 -3.30 -14.70 -0.75
CA PRO A 94 -3.33 -14.30 -2.16
C PRO A 94 -2.13 -13.46 -2.61
N ILE A 95 -1.70 -12.45 -1.83
CA ILE A 95 -0.56 -11.62 -2.22
C ILE A 95 0.74 -12.43 -2.38
N ILE A 96 0.99 -13.40 -1.51
CA ILE A 96 2.18 -14.26 -1.58
C ILE A 96 2.02 -15.28 -2.72
N ALA A 97 0.89 -15.97 -2.79
CA ALA A 97 0.61 -16.96 -3.83
C ALA A 97 0.65 -16.36 -5.25
N ASN A 98 0.16 -15.14 -5.42
CA ASN A 98 0.21 -14.44 -6.71
C ASN A 98 1.63 -14.00 -7.05
N THR A 99 2.39 -13.50 -6.06
CA THR A 99 3.79 -13.09 -6.29
C THR A 99 4.68 -14.28 -6.64
N LEU A 100 4.47 -15.45 -6.03
CA LEU A 100 5.19 -16.70 -6.35
C LEU A 100 4.90 -17.25 -7.75
N ARG A 101 3.68 -17.04 -8.27
CA ARG A 101 3.23 -17.53 -9.58
C ARG A 101 3.48 -16.54 -10.71
N ASN A 102 3.79 -15.29 -10.39
CA ASN A 102 4.01 -14.25 -11.38
C ASN A 102 5.33 -14.50 -12.15
N ARG A 103 5.29 -14.33 -13.47
CA ARG A 103 6.41 -14.64 -14.38
C ARG A 103 7.39 -13.49 -14.58
N ARG A 104 7.04 -12.30 -14.07
CA ARG A 104 7.85 -11.08 -14.16
C ARG A 104 9.26 -11.28 -13.63
N ALA A 105 10.25 -10.86 -14.41
CA ALA A 105 11.66 -11.10 -14.12
C ALA A 105 12.10 -10.46 -12.80
N GLU A 106 11.57 -9.29 -12.44
CA GLU A 106 11.90 -8.57 -11.21
C GLU A 106 11.51 -9.33 -9.94
N LEU A 107 10.58 -10.28 -10.03
CA LEU A 107 10.13 -11.06 -8.88
C LEU A 107 11.02 -12.29 -8.62
N LYS A 108 11.91 -12.67 -9.54
CA LYS A 108 12.73 -13.89 -9.41
C LYS A 108 13.58 -13.90 -8.13
N ASP A 109 14.18 -12.77 -7.79
CA ASP A 109 15.00 -12.65 -6.59
C ASP A 109 14.16 -12.77 -5.32
N TRP A 110 13.02 -12.06 -5.25
CA TRP A 110 12.07 -12.21 -4.14
C TRP A 110 11.57 -13.66 -4.01
N GLN A 111 11.21 -14.31 -5.12
CA GLN A 111 10.75 -15.70 -5.14
C GLN A 111 11.83 -16.67 -4.66
N ARG A 112 13.11 -16.44 -5.00
CA ARG A 112 14.24 -17.21 -4.47
C ARG A 112 14.36 -17.00 -2.96
N ASN A 113 14.34 -15.76 -2.50
CA ASN A 113 14.48 -15.41 -1.09
C ASN A 113 13.34 -16.01 -0.25
N PHE A 114 12.08 -15.95 -0.73
CA PHE A 114 10.95 -16.59 -0.05
C PHE A 114 11.14 -18.12 0.06
N ARG A 115 11.59 -18.78 -1.02
CA ARG A 115 11.86 -20.23 -0.98
C ARG A 115 12.95 -20.58 0.02
N MET A 116 13.95 -19.72 0.19
CA MET A 116 15.05 -19.91 1.15
C MET A 116 14.73 -19.49 2.59
N ALA A 117 13.74 -18.61 2.81
CA ALA A 117 13.34 -18.17 4.14
C ALA A 117 12.92 -19.36 5.01
N ARG A 118 13.31 -19.38 6.28
CA ARG A 118 12.91 -20.47 7.18
C ARG A 118 11.43 -20.32 7.51
N ALA A 119 10.78 -21.46 7.65
CA ALA A 119 9.37 -21.54 8.04
C ALA A 119 9.10 -20.84 9.37
N ASN A 120 9.94 -21.10 10.38
CA ASN A 120 9.84 -20.48 11.71
C ASN A 120 9.94 -18.96 11.65
N ASP A 121 10.90 -18.43 10.88
CA ASP A 121 11.10 -16.99 10.75
C ASP A 121 9.86 -16.33 10.11
N LEU A 122 9.24 -16.98 9.12
CA LEU A 122 8.00 -16.50 8.49
C LEU A 122 6.84 -16.48 9.48
N LEU A 123 6.66 -17.54 10.29
CA LEU A 123 5.60 -17.62 11.29
C LEU A 123 5.78 -16.52 12.35
N ALA A 124 6.97 -16.44 12.95
CA ALA A 124 7.29 -15.47 14.00
C ALA A 124 7.09 -14.01 13.56
N VAL A 125 7.40 -13.68 12.30
CA VAL A 125 7.17 -12.32 11.77
C VAL A 125 5.69 -12.00 11.65
N PHE A 126 4.85 -12.95 11.21
CA PHE A 126 3.41 -12.70 11.13
C PHE A 126 2.77 -12.64 12.52
N GLU A 127 3.20 -13.45 13.48
CA GLU A 127 2.78 -13.35 14.89
C GLU A 127 3.13 -11.98 15.47
N SER A 128 4.39 -11.55 15.34
CA SER A 128 4.84 -10.24 15.83
C SER A 128 4.01 -9.08 15.25
N VAL A 129 3.67 -9.16 13.96
CA VAL A 129 2.83 -8.14 13.29
C VAL A 129 1.39 -8.17 13.80
N LEU A 130 0.81 -9.35 14.01
CA LEU A 130 -0.58 -9.50 14.45
C LEU A 130 -0.74 -9.13 15.93
N ASP A 131 0.20 -9.52 16.78
CA ASP A 131 0.23 -9.13 18.19
C ASP A 131 0.32 -7.61 18.32
N PHE A 132 1.27 -6.98 17.61
CA PHE A 132 1.39 -5.53 17.58
C PHE A 132 0.09 -4.85 17.14
N ILE A 133 -0.56 -5.33 16.08
CA ILE A 133 -1.81 -4.72 15.62
C ILE A 133 -2.97 -4.99 16.59
N GLY A 134 -2.98 -6.13 17.28
CA GLY A 134 -3.92 -6.42 18.36
C GLY A 134 -3.82 -5.37 19.46
N GLU A 135 -2.63 -5.21 20.04
CA GLU A 135 -2.35 -4.22 21.09
C GLU A 135 -2.58 -2.79 20.61
N TRP A 136 -2.13 -2.47 19.40
CA TRP A 136 -2.29 -1.15 18.80
C TRP A 136 -3.77 -0.76 18.65
N ARG A 137 -4.64 -1.69 18.24
CA ARG A 137 -6.09 -1.43 18.10
C ARG A 137 -6.75 -1.10 19.42
N GLU A 138 -6.34 -1.73 20.51
CA GLU A 138 -6.84 -1.43 21.86
C GLU A 138 -6.43 -0.02 22.29
N ALA A 139 -5.18 0.35 22.00
CA ALA A 139 -4.64 1.69 22.28
C ALA A 139 -5.16 2.80 21.35
N HIS A 140 -5.71 2.45 20.18
CA HIS A 140 -6.19 3.41 19.17
C HIS A 140 -7.66 3.14 18.76
N PRO A 141 -8.63 3.46 19.64
CA PRO A 141 -10.05 3.41 19.32
C PRO A 141 -10.39 4.24 18.08
N ILE A 142 -11.41 3.82 17.31
CA ILE A 142 -11.67 4.38 15.97
C ILE A 142 -11.90 5.90 15.97
N ASP A 143 -12.63 6.41 16.96
CA ASP A 143 -12.93 7.84 17.07
C ASP A 143 -11.67 8.66 17.33
N GLN A 144 -10.71 8.09 18.05
CA GLN A 144 -9.42 8.71 18.31
C GLN A 144 -8.53 8.66 17.07
N TYR A 145 -8.48 7.52 16.38
CA TYR A 145 -7.74 7.36 15.12
C TYR A 145 -8.13 8.41 14.07
N ILE A 146 -9.44 8.64 13.89
CA ILE A 146 -9.95 9.63 12.93
C ILE A 146 -9.53 11.06 13.31
N ARG A 147 -9.55 11.40 14.61
CA ARG A 147 -9.14 12.73 15.10
C ARG A 147 -7.63 12.94 15.04
N GLN A 148 -6.84 11.94 15.43
CA GLN A 148 -5.37 11.99 15.46
C GLN A 148 -4.78 12.30 14.08
N ALA A 149 -5.40 11.82 13.01
CA ALA A 149 -5.01 12.15 11.64
C ALA A 149 -5.04 13.67 11.33
N SER A 150 -5.85 14.43 12.05
CA SER A 150 -5.93 15.89 11.90
C SER A 150 -5.00 16.65 12.85
N GLU A 151 -4.59 16.04 13.98
CA GLU A 151 -3.98 16.76 15.11
C GLU A 151 -2.50 16.42 15.34
N SER A 152 -2.07 15.17 15.11
CA SER A 152 -0.76 14.67 15.58
C SER A 152 0.21 14.32 14.44
N GLY A 153 -0.18 14.56 13.19
CA GLY A 153 0.63 14.20 12.03
C GLY A 153 0.81 12.69 11.86
N PRO A 154 1.78 12.25 11.04
CA PRO A 154 1.93 10.84 10.66
C PRO A 154 2.36 9.92 11.82
N SER A 155 3.21 10.40 12.75
CA SER A 155 3.62 9.61 13.92
C SER A 155 2.50 9.43 14.95
N GLY A 156 1.48 10.29 14.93
CA GLY A 156 0.28 10.16 15.76
C GLY A 156 -0.54 8.91 15.48
N PHE A 157 -0.32 8.25 14.34
CA PHE A 157 -0.92 6.95 14.04
C PHE A 157 -0.28 5.81 14.86
N GLY A 158 0.93 5.98 15.39
CA GLY A 158 1.63 4.92 16.13
C GLY A 158 1.98 3.69 15.30
N LEU A 159 2.08 3.83 13.97
CA LEU A 159 2.31 2.72 13.03
C LEU A 159 3.78 2.56 12.61
N ASP A 160 4.67 3.47 13.03
CA ASP A 160 6.11 3.43 12.70
C ASP A 160 6.80 2.09 13.08
N PRO A 161 6.42 1.37 14.16
CA PRO A 161 6.99 0.04 14.45
C PRO A 161 6.82 -0.97 13.32
N LEU A 162 5.75 -0.87 12.51
CA LEU A 162 5.60 -1.73 11.34
C LEU A 162 6.67 -1.46 10.26
N ASP A 163 7.25 -0.27 10.20
CA ASP A 163 8.34 0.03 9.26
C ASP A 163 9.71 -0.34 9.85
N ASP A 164 9.90 -0.17 11.16
CA ASP A 164 11.22 -0.14 11.79
C ASP A 164 11.57 -1.35 12.68
N ASP A 165 10.59 -2.10 13.18
CA ASP A 165 10.86 -3.24 14.08
C ASP A 165 11.43 -4.44 13.32
N GLU A 166 12.66 -4.84 13.67
CA GLU A 166 13.38 -5.97 13.08
C GLU A 166 12.69 -7.33 13.24
N THR A 167 11.83 -7.47 14.25
CA THR A 167 11.02 -8.68 14.45
C THR A 167 9.86 -8.79 13.47
N MET A 168 9.45 -7.67 12.87
CA MET A 168 8.29 -7.58 11.99
C MET A 168 8.68 -7.56 10.51
N PHE A 169 9.92 -7.85 10.13
CA PHE A 169 10.29 -7.96 8.72
C PHE A 169 11.28 -9.09 8.45
N ILE A 170 11.25 -9.59 7.21
CA ILE A 170 12.31 -10.45 6.68
C ILE A 170 12.85 -9.77 5.44
N ALA A 171 14.14 -9.40 5.47
CA ALA A 171 14.78 -8.67 4.39
C ALA A 171 14.53 -9.37 3.04
N ASN A 172 14.05 -8.60 2.06
CA ASN A 172 13.72 -9.06 0.71
C ASN A 172 12.64 -10.16 0.62
N VAL A 173 11.89 -10.44 1.70
CA VAL A 173 10.82 -11.44 1.73
C VAL A 173 9.53 -10.84 2.26
N ILE A 174 9.50 -10.41 3.52
CA ILE A 174 8.34 -9.81 4.17
C ILE A 174 8.65 -8.35 4.49
N GLY A 175 8.18 -7.45 3.63
CA GLY A 175 8.25 -6.01 3.82
C GLY A 175 6.85 -5.39 3.93
N MET A 176 6.80 -4.06 4.03
CA MET A 176 5.55 -3.34 4.29
C MET A 176 4.51 -3.41 3.17
N GLY A 177 4.92 -3.66 1.92
CA GLY A 177 3.96 -3.96 0.85
C GLY A 177 3.13 -5.22 1.12
N ILE A 178 3.73 -6.28 1.70
CA ILE A 178 2.98 -7.50 2.06
C ILE A 178 2.20 -7.28 3.35
N LYS A 179 2.84 -6.72 4.38
CA LYS A 179 2.20 -6.48 5.68
C LYS A 179 0.94 -5.63 5.56
N SER A 180 1.03 -4.47 4.90
CA SER A 180 -0.12 -3.57 4.74
C SER A 180 -1.28 -4.21 3.97
N ILE A 181 -1.01 -5.07 2.98
CA ILE A 181 -2.07 -5.80 2.26
C ILE A 181 -2.75 -6.83 3.16
N VAL A 182 -1.98 -7.59 3.95
CA VAL A 182 -2.56 -8.52 4.93
C VAL A 182 -3.41 -7.76 5.94
N LEU A 183 -2.84 -6.73 6.55
CA LEU A 183 -3.49 -5.90 7.56
C LEU A 183 -4.75 -5.21 7.06
N PHE A 184 -4.76 -4.73 5.82
CA PHE A 184 -5.93 -4.14 5.17
C PHE A 184 -7.10 -5.11 5.09
N HIS A 185 -6.85 -6.37 4.75
CA HIS A 185 -7.91 -7.38 4.67
C HIS A 185 -8.42 -7.84 6.04
N LEU A 186 -7.61 -7.65 7.09
CA LEU A 186 -8.01 -7.87 8.48
C LEU A 186 -8.78 -6.67 9.06
N ASP A 187 -8.44 -5.43 8.67
CA ASP A 187 -9.08 -4.20 9.14
C ASP A 187 -8.97 -3.05 8.12
N SER A 188 -9.89 -3.05 7.16
CA SER A 188 -10.03 -2.01 6.14
C SER A 188 -10.56 -0.67 6.68
N GLU A 189 -10.95 -0.61 7.96
CA GLU A 189 -11.39 0.61 8.60
C GLU A 189 -10.18 1.47 9.03
N ARG A 190 -9.12 0.83 9.53
CA ARG A 190 -7.93 1.51 10.08
C ARG A 190 -6.65 1.38 9.26
N LEU A 191 -6.52 0.33 8.45
CA LEU A 191 -5.22 -0.03 7.86
C LEU A 191 -5.31 0.01 6.32
N PRO A 192 -4.85 1.08 5.66
CA PRO A 192 -4.87 1.16 4.21
C PRO A 192 -3.81 0.26 3.55
N PRO A 193 -4.07 -0.33 2.38
CA PRO A 193 -3.08 -1.14 1.70
C PRO A 193 -2.03 -0.23 1.04
N ARG A 194 -0.79 -0.23 1.54
CA ARG A 194 0.37 0.46 0.93
C ARG A 194 0.93 -0.35 -0.22
N GLY A 195 0.04 -0.71 -1.15
CA GLY A 195 0.40 -1.37 -2.40
C GLY A 195 0.92 -0.38 -3.44
N ARG A 196 1.40 -0.93 -4.56
CA ARG A 196 1.92 -0.18 -5.69
C ARG A 196 0.95 0.91 -6.19
N TYR A 197 -0.33 0.57 -6.38
CA TYR A 197 -1.33 1.53 -6.87
C TYR A 197 -1.70 2.59 -5.84
N GLY A 198 -1.56 2.33 -4.54
CA GLY A 198 -1.72 3.36 -3.51
C GLY A 198 -0.70 4.48 -3.70
N LEU A 199 0.59 4.14 -3.79
CA LEU A 199 1.66 5.13 -3.95
C LEU A 199 1.67 5.78 -5.34
N TYR A 200 1.41 5.02 -6.42
CA TYR A 200 1.24 5.63 -7.74
C TYR A 200 0.01 6.55 -7.81
N GLY A 201 -1.08 6.19 -7.14
CA GLY A 201 -2.25 7.06 -7.01
C GLY A 201 -1.87 8.39 -6.37
N LEU A 202 -1.09 8.36 -5.28
CA LEU A 202 -0.57 9.57 -4.64
C LEU A 202 0.40 10.35 -5.55
N TYR A 203 1.30 9.68 -6.26
CA TYR A 203 2.20 10.30 -7.24
C TYR A 203 1.44 11.08 -8.34
N PHE A 204 0.38 10.51 -8.89
CA PHE A 204 -0.41 11.24 -9.90
C PHE A 204 -1.28 12.34 -9.28
N LEU A 205 -1.79 12.14 -8.06
CA LEU A 205 -2.47 13.19 -7.31
C LEU A 205 -1.54 14.34 -6.93
N SER A 206 -0.24 14.09 -6.79
CA SER A 206 0.79 15.10 -6.55
C SER A 206 1.18 15.89 -7.80
N GLU A 207 0.50 15.65 -8.93
CA GLU A 207 0.90 16.14 -10.24
C GLU A 207 2.33 15.75 -10.61
N MET A 208 2.83 14.64 -10.04
CA MET A 208 4.16 14.08 -10.26
C MET A 208 5.32 14.95 -9.73
N GLU A 209 5.01 15.93 -8.87
CA GLU A 209 5.98 16.84 -8.28
C GLU A 209 7.03 16.15 -7.39
N ASP A 210 8.25 16.70 -7.40
CA ASP A 210 9.40 16.26 -6.59
C ASP A 210 9.44 16.93 -5.21
N PHE A 211 8.63 17.97 -4.98
CA PHE A 211 8.56 18.74 -3.75
C PHE A 211 9.91 19.32 -3.26
N GLY A 212 10.86 19.53 -4.17
CA GLY A 212 12.21 20.00 -3.85
C GLY A 212 13.01 19.00 -3.01
N LEU A 213 12.71 17.71 -3.14
CA LEU A 213 13.45 16.65 -2.45
C LEU A 213 14.88 16.54 -2.99
N PRO A 214 15.90 16.30 -2.14
CA PRO A 214 17.29 16.12 -2.52
C PRO A 214 17.58 15.15 -3.67
N SER A 215 16.72 14.14 -3.87
CA SER A 215 16.82 13.18 -4.97
C SER A 215 16.33 13.71 -6.32
N ASP A 216 15.78 14.92 -6.37
CA ASP A 216 15.07 15.49 -7.52
C ASP A 216 13.98 14.53 -8.04
N SER A 217 13.32 13.81 -7.12
CA SER A 217 12.32 12.81 -7.42
C SER A 217 11.16 12.88 -6.42
N SER A 218 10.00 12.37 -6.84
CA SER A 218 8.80 12.37 -5.99
C SER A 218 8.92 11.38 -4.83
N GLU A 219 8.47 11.76 -3.63
CA GLU A 219 8.50 10.91 -2.43
C GLU A 219 7.77 9.56 -2.60
N PHE A 220 6.84 9.48 -3.54
CA PHE A 220 6.03 8.28 -3.78
C PHE A 220 6.74 7.23 -4.65
N LEU A 221 7.87 7.60 -5.28
CA LEU A 221 8.61 6.77 -6.21
C LEU A 221 10.04 6.52 -5.73
N MET A 222 10.66 5.54 -6.36
CA MET A 222 12.08 5.25 -6.26
C MET A 222 12.62 5.01 -7.66
N VAL A 223 13.83 5.50 -7.91
CA VAL A 223 14.54 5.32 -9.16
C VAL A 223 15.63 4.29 -8.95
N ASN A 224 15.61 3.20 -9.72
CA ASN A 224 16.69 2.23 -9.77
C ASN A 224 17.70 2.66 -10.84
N ASP A 225 18.72 3.38 -10.39
CA ASP A 225 19.85 3.86 -11.20
C ASP A 225 21.02 2.87 -11.28
N VAL A 226 20.99 1.81 -10.46
CA VAL A 226 22.06 0.82 -10.32
C VAL A 226 22.06 -0.19 -11.46
N ASN A 227 20.87 -0.61 -11.88
CA ASN A 227 20.67 -1.60 -12.93
C ASN A 227 19.76 -0.99 -14.01
N PRO A 228 20.27 -0.04 -14.81
CA PRO A 228 19.50 0.51 -15.92
C PRO A 228 19.15 -0.60 -16.92
N THR A 229 18.11 -0.37 -17.71
CA THR A 229 17.76 -1.25 -18.82
C THR A 229 18.87 -1.26 -19.88
N PRO A 230 18.91 -2.26 -20.79
CA PRO A 230 19.96 -2.36 -21.81
C PRO A 230 20.11 -1.13 -22.71
N ASP A 231 19.06 -0.32 -22.86
CA ASP A 231 19.06 0.94 -23.61
C ASP A 231 19.47 2.17 -22.77
N GLY A 232 19.86 1.97 -21.51
CA GLY A 232 20.31 3.01 -20.59
C GLY A 232 19.19 3.72 -19.81
N SER A 233 17.93 3.30 -19.94
CA SER A 233 16.83 3.90 -19.19
C SER A 233 16.84 3.46 -17.72
N PHE A 234 16.47 4.37 -16.82
CA PHE A 234 16.25 4.03 -15.41
C PHE A 234 14.85 3.45 -15.20
N ILE A 235 14.76 2.53 -14.24
CA ILE A 235 13.48 1.94 -13.84
C ILE A 235 12.94 2.72 -12.66
N MET A 236 11.68 3.14 -12.74
CA MET A 236 10.97 3.76 -11.62
C MET A 236 9.97 2.78 -11.02
N ASP A 237 10.02 2.55 -9.71
CA ASP A 237 8.98 1.81 -8.98
C ASP A 237 8.42 2.66 -7.83
N HIS A 238 7.37 2.19 -7.17
CA HIS A 238 6.83 2.83 -5.98
C HIS A 238 7.84 2.80 -4.83
N ASN A 239 7.76 3.78 -3.93
CA ASN A 239 8.64 3.86 -2.79
C ASN A 239 8.39 2.75 -1.76
N TYR A 240 9.25 1.73 -1.74
CA TYR A 240 9.16 0.59 -0.82
C TYR A 240 9.32 1.01 0.65
N TRP A 241 10.05 2.09 0.92
CA TRP A 241 10.33 2.61 2.26
C TRP A 241 9.43 3.77 2.67
N TYR A 242 8.40 4.08 1.88
CA TYR A 242 7.49 5.16 2.21
C TYR A 242 6.81 4.92 3.57
N PRO A 243 6.89 5.88 4.52
CA PRO A 243 6.37 5.68 5.87
C PRO A 243 4.90 5.32 5.90
N TYR A 244 4.55 4.25 6.62
CA TYR A 244 3.19 3.75 6.61
C TYR A 244 2.22 4.66 7.36
N GLY A 245 2.66 5.32 8.43
CA GLY A 245 1.87 6.35 9.12
C GLY A 245 1.54 7.53 8.19
N LEU A 246 2.50 7.97 7.37
CA LEU A 246 2.30 9.05 6.40
C LEU A 246 1.38 8.63 5.25
N PHE A 247 1.55 7.41 4.73
CA PHE A 247 0.62 6.84 3.77
C PHE A 247 -0.82 6.76 4.33
N SER A 248 -0.94 6.38 5.60
CA SER A 248 -2.23 6.27 6.28
C SER A 248 -2.90 7.63 6.43
N LEU A 249 -2.13 8.66 6.76
CA LEU A 249 -2.59 10.05 6.80
C LEU A 249 -3.19 10.48 5.47
N TYR A 250 -2.45 10.34 4.37
CA TYR A 250 -2.94 10.74 3.05
C TYR A 250 -4.15 9.92 2.60
N SER A 251 -4.12 8.60 2.82
CA SER A 251 -5.23 7.72 2.48
C SER A 251 -6.52 8.08 3.21
N LEU A 252 -6.42 8.50 4.49
CA LEU A 252 -7.55 8.93 5.30
C LEU A 252 -8.08 10.30 4.85
N ARG A 253 -7.20 11.25 4.53
CA ARG A 253 -7.62 12.55 3.99
C ARG A 253 -8.32 12.40 2.64
N VAL A 254 -7.82 11.53 1.76
CA VAL A 254 -8.47 11.18 0.49
C VAL A 254 -9.83 10.53 0.74
N TYR A 255 -9.94 9.59 1.68
CA TYR A 255 -11.23 9.01 2.06
C TYR A 255 -12.23 10.07 2.52
N ASN A 256 -11.84 10.95 3.44
CA ASN A 256 -12.73 11.99 3.96
C ASN A 256 -13.27 12.88 2.84
N TRP A 257 -12.43 13.16 1.84
CA TRP A 257 -12.84 13.88 0.64
C TRP A 257 -13.83 13.06 -0.21
N ILE A 258 -13.56 11.77 -0.46
CA ILE A 258 -14.46 10.86 -1.19
C ILE A 258 -15.81 10.72 -0.48
N GLU A 259 -15.81 10.58 0.85
CA GLU A 259 -17.02 10.46 1.66
C GLU A 259 -17.89 11.72 1.53
N ALA A 260 -17.29 12.90 1.64
CA ALA A 260 -18.00 14.17 1.45
C ALA A 260 -18.63 14.27 0.06
N ARG A 261 -17.89 13.93 -1.01
CA ARG A 261 -18.42 13.94 -2.38
C ARG A 261 -19.49 12.88 -2.64
N SER A 262 -19.34 11.71 -2.03
CA SER A 262 -20.34 10.65 -2.13
C SER A 262 -21.65 11.07 -1.46
N ARG A 263 -21.56 11.72 -0.29
CA ARG A 263 -22.73 12.28 0.41
C ARG A 263 -23.44 13.36 -0.40
N GLU A 264 -22.69 14.28 -1.03
CA GLU A 264 -23.25 15.27 -1.96
C GLU A 264 -23.98 14.62 -3.14
N ALA A 265 -23.52 13.43 -3.57
CA ALA A 265 -24.17 12.62 -4.61
C ALA A 265 -25.28 11.69 -4.08
N GLY A 266 -25.65 11.78 -2.79
CA GLY A 266 -26.71 10.95 -2.19
C GLY A 266 -26.30 9.53 -1.81
N VAL A 267 -25.00 9.20 -1.81
CA VAL A 267 -24.46 7.88 -1.47
C VAL A 267 -23.83 7.91 -0.08
N THR A 268 -24.27 7.00 0.80
CA THR A 268 -23.66 6.81 2.12
C THR A 268 -22.66 5.67 2.06
N LEU A 269 -21.43 5.93 2.48
CA LEU A 269 -20.36 4.93 2.53
C LEU A 269 -20.34 4.25 3.91
N ASP A 270 -19.97 2.96 3.95
CA ASP A 270 -19.75 2.25 5.21
C ASP A 270 -18.34 2.58 5.74
N PRO A 271 -18.20 3.29 6.88
CA PRO A 271 -16.89 3.65 7.41
C PRO A 271 -16.02 2.42 7.73
N ARG A 272 -16.61 1.24 7.95
CA ARG A 272 -15.85 -0.01 8.17
C ARG A 272 -15.12 -0.50 6.91
N ARG A 273 -15.40 0.10 5.76
CA ARG A 273 -14.78 -0.18 4.46
C ARG A 273 -14.02 1.02 3.90
N ARG A 274 -13.74 2.01 4.76
CA ARG A 274 -13.00 3.24 4.47
C ARG A 274 -11.94 3.09 3.38
N PHE A 275 -10.95 2.22 3.61
CA PHE A 275 -9.79 2.14 2.73
C PHE A 275 -10.04 1.32 1.47
N VAL A 276 -11.15 0.57 1.38
CA VAL A 276 -11.61 -0.04 0.12
C VAL A 276 -11.99 1.04 -0.88
N TYR A 277 -12.64 2.12 -0.42
CA TYR A 277 -13.02 3.23 -1.29
C TYR A 277 -11.81 4.04 -1.75
N SER A 278 -10.85 4.30 -0.85
CA SER A 278 -9.59 4.97 -1.20
C SER A 278 -8.79 4.15 -2.21
N GLU A 279 -8.61 2.85 -1.97
CA GLU A 279 -7.92 1.95 -2.90
C GLU A 279 -8.58 1.96 -4.28
N ARG A 280 -9.93 1.81 -4.31
CA ARG A 280 -10.67 1.83 -5.57
C ARG A 280 -10.52 3.14 -6.34
N PHE A 281 -10.39 4.26 -5.62
CA PHE A 281 -10.15 5.56 -6.22
C PHE A 281 -8.72 5.68 -6.75
N PHE A 282 -7.70 5.25 -5.99
CA PHE A 282 -6.31 5.22 -6.45
C PHE A 282 -6.12 4.35 -7.69
N ASP A 283 -6.80 3.20 -7.79
CA ASP A 283 -6.84 2.38 -9.00
C ASP A 283 -7.37 3.16 -10.21
N ALA A 284 -8.41 3.97 -10.01
CA ALA A 284 -9.00 4.76 -11.07
C ALA A 284 -8.13 5.94 -11.50
N VAL A 285 -7.38 6.55 -10.56
CA VAL A 285 -6.32 7.51 -10.86
C VAL A 285 -5.26 6.82 -11.72
N CYS A 286 -4.72 5.68 -11.28
CA CYS A 286 -3.72 4.90 -12.02
C CYS A 286 -4.21 4.43 -13.41
N THR A 287 -5.51 4.14 -13.56
CA THR A 287 -6.11 3.77 -14.85
C THR A 287 -6.09 4.92 -15.86
N GLN A 288 -6.15 6.17 -15.40
CA GLN A 288 -6.03 7.34 -16.29
C GLN A 288 -4.58 7.57 -16.75
N HIS A 289 -3.60 6.98 -16.06
CA HIS A 289 -2.17 7.13 -16.30
C HIS A 289 -1.48 5.83 -16.74
N GLN A 290 -2.20 4.94 -17.43
CA GLN A 290 -1.62 3.65 -17.87
C GLN A 290 -0.38 3.81 -18.78
N ALA A 291 -0.37 4.84 -19.64
CA ALA A 291 0.79 5.11 -20.51
C ALA A 291 2.03 5.55 -19.70
N ASP A 292 1.84 6.36 -18.67
CA ASP A 292 2.92 6.78 -17.77
C ASP A 292 3.45 5.58 -16.99
N LEU A 293 2.55 4.74 -16.44
CA LEU A 293 2.93 3.51 -15.74
C LEU A 293 3.71 2.54 -16.63
N GLN A 294 3.33 2.38 -17.90
CA GLN A 294 4.08 1.56 -18.86
C GLN A 294 5.47 2.13 -19.14
N THR A 295 5.61 3.45 -19.15
CA THR A 295 6.89 4.13 -19.39
C THR A 295 7.81 4.02 -18.18
N MET A 296 7.29 4.28 -16.99
CA MET A 296 8.01 4.13 -15.71
C MET A 296 8.50 2.70 -15.50
N ARG A 297 7.69 1.72 -15.92
CA ARG A 297 7.95 0.28 -15.76
C ARG A 297 8.52 -0.33 -17.04
N ALA A 298 9.58 0.27 -17.57
CA ALA A 298 10.30 -0.13 -18.79
C ALA A 298 10.52 -1.64 -18.96
N HIS A 299 10.48 -2.43 -17.88
CA HIS A 299 10.37 -3.89 -17.86
C HIS A 299 9.36 -4.53 -18.83
N GLU A 300 8.20 -3.92 -19.08
CA GLU A 300 7.18 -4.52 -19.97
C GLU A 300 7.55 -4.45 -21.47
N ARG A 301 8.57 -3.64 -21.85
CA ARG A 301 9.06 -3.53 -23.22
C ARG A 301 10.13 -4.56 -23.60
N PHE A 302 10.68 -5.30 -22.62
CA PHE A 302 11.87 -6.15 -22.83
C PHE A 302 11.62 -7.65 -22.61
N GLU A 303 10.35 -8.09 -22.49
CA GLU A 303 10.03 -9.50 -22.74
C GLU A 303 10.22 -9.78 -24.24
N ILE A 304 11.45 -10.10 -24.65
CA ILE A 304 11.68 -10.80 -25.91
C ILE A 304 10.92 -12.13 -25.79
N PRO A 305 9.95 -12.42 -26.68
CA PRO A 305 9.31 -13.72 -26.69
C PRO A 305 10.39 -14.78 -26.94
N GLY A 306 10.62 -15.64 -25.96
CA GLY A 306 11.40 -16.87 -26.08
C GLY A 306 10.48 -18.07 -26.12
#